data_AF-A0AA96J5C8-F1
#
_entry.id   AF-A0AA96J5C8-F1
#
_cell.length_a   1.000
_cell.length_b   1.000
_cell.length_c   1.000
_cell.angle_alpha   90.00
_cell.angle_beta   90.00
_cell.angle_gamma   90.00
#
_symmetry.space_group_name_H-M   'P 1'
#
loop_
_entity.id
_entity.type
_entity.pdbx_description
1 polymer ?
#
loop_
_entity_poly.entity_id
_entity_poly.type
_entity_poly.pdbx_seq_one_letter_code
_entity_poly.pdbx_strand_id
1 'polypeptide(L)'
;MLKSFNLKKEKNKAIAGIVLCFVLIIIGYIVLNTIATYEDPPIGHTFFILVGLSLIAIGSVGIIIIVKHLYDVKRKKKRREQKRKKHKLVFLKKDSIEKKKEE
;
A
#
# COMPACT_ATOMS: atom_id res chain seq x y z
N MET A 1 -20.17 -1.25 -14.73
CA MET A 1 -18.77 -0.89 -15.08
C MET A 1 -18.13 0.19 -14.18
N LEU A 2 -18.87 1.17 -13.63
CA LEU A 2 -18.29 2.27 -12.82
C LEU A 2 -17.43 1.86 -11.61
N LYS A 3 -17.73 0.73 -10.96
CA LYS A 3 -17.02 0.29 -9.74
C LYS A 3 -15.54 -0.08 -9.98
N SER A 4 -15.19 -0.46 -11.22
CA SER A 4 -13.80 -0.79 -11.62
C SER A 4 -12.93 0.46 -11.75
N PHE A 5 -13.50 1.56 -12.25
CA PHE A 5 -12.79 2.83 -12.42
C PHE A 5 -12.37 3.46 -11.10
N ASN A 6 -13.27 3.49 -10.11
CA ASN A 6 -12.91 3.97 -8.76
C ASN A 6 -11.81 3.12 -8.12
N LEU A 7 -11.80 1.81 -8.35
CA LEU A 7 -10.77 0.94 -7.80
C LEU A 7 -9.38 1.17 -8.43
N LYS A 8 -9.33 1.56 -9.72
CA LYS A 8 -8.08 2.00 -10.37
C LYS A 8 -7.61 3.34 -9.80
N LYS A 9 -8.51 4.31 -9.58
CA LYS A 9 -8.18 5.59 -8.92
C LYS A 9 -7.60 5.39 -7.52
N GLU A 10 -8.18 4.50 -6.71
CA GLU A 10 -7.69 4.19 -5.35
C GLU A 10 -6.29 3.58 -5.36
N LYS A 11 -6.02 2.66 -6.31
CA LYS A 11 -4.67 2.11 -6.49
C LYS A 11 -3.66 3.18 -6.91
N ASN A 12 -4.04 4.06 -7.83
CA ASN A 12 -3.16 5.14 -8.29
C ASN A 12 -2.84 6.13 -7.16
N LYS A 13 -3.81 6.45 -6.29
CA LYS A 13 -3.57 7.24 -5.08
C LYS A 13 -2.61 6.56 -4.11
N ALA A 14 -2.73 5.25 -3.90
CA ALA A 14 -1.80 4.51 -3.06
C ALA A 14 -0.37 4.48 -3.64
N ILE A 15 -0.25 4.31 -4.95
CA ILE A 15 1.05 4.37 -5.64
C ILE A 15 1.65 5.78 -5.55
N ALA A 16 0.85 6.82 -5.78
CA ALA A 16 1.29 8.20 -5.63
C ALA A 16 1.74 8.51 -4.19
N GLY A 17 1.03 7.99 -3.18
CA GLY A 17 1.43 8.11 -1.78
C GLY A 17 2.75 7.40 -1.44
N ILE A 18 2.99 6.22 -2.03
CA ILE A 18 4.27 5.50 -1.87
C ILE A 18 5.40 6.30 -2.52
N VAL A 19 5.19 6.77 -3.76
CA VAL A 19 6.18 7.59 -4.47
C VAL A 19 6.51 8.85 -3.66
N LEU A 20 5.50 9.54 -3.12
CA LEU A 20 5.70 10.71 -2.28
C LEU A 20 6.52 10.38 -1.02
N CYS A 21 6.25 9.25 -0.33
CA CYS A 21 7.05 8.84 0.82
C CYS A 21 8.50 8.54 0.45
N PHE A 22 8.75 7.89 -0.70
CA PHE A 22 10.12 7.66 -1.19
C PHE A 22 10.86 8.97 -1.46
N VAL A 23 10.20 9.94 -2.07
CA VAL A 23 10.78 11.27 -2.33
C VAL A 23 11.16 11.94 -1.01
N LEU A 24 10.28 11.92 0.01
CA LEU A 24 10.57 12.48 1.33
C LEU A 24 11.77 11.82 2.03
N ILE A 25 11.89 10.49 1.93
CA ILE A 25 13.01 9.74 2.51
C ILE A 25 14.32 10.11 1.80
N ILE A 26 14.31 10.21 0.47
CA ILE A 26 15.49 10.61 -0.31
C ILE A 26 15.93 12.02 0.07
N ILE A 27 14.99 12.97 0.16
CA ILE A 27 15.29 14.34 0.59
C ILE A 27 15.88 14.35 2.01
N GLY A 28 15.25 13.64 2.96
CA GLY A 28 15.75 13.53 4.32
C GLY A 28 17.16 12.93 4.39
N TYR A 29 17.43 11.91 3.57
CA TYR A 29 18.75 11.28 3.47
C TYR A 29 19.81 12.22 2.90
N ILE A 30 19.50 12.97 1.84
CA ILE A 30 20.42 13.97 1.27
C ILE A 30 20.76 15.04 2.31
N VAL A 31 19.75 15.56 3.03
CA VAL A 31 19.95 16.56 4.09
C VAL A 31 20.82 16.00 5.22
N LEU A 32 20.60 14.75 5.64
CA LEU A 32 21.44 14.11 6.65
C LEU A 32 22.89 13.94 6.16
N ASN A 33 23.06 13.50 4.91
CA ASN A 33 24.36 13.26 4.33
C ASN A 33 25.15 14.55 4.16
N THR A 34 24.52 15.65 3.74
CA THR A 34 25.21 16.94 3.62
C THR A 34 25.68 17.47 4.96
N ILE A 35 24.93 17.25 6.05
CA ILE A 35 25.33 17.66 7.40
C ILE A 35 26.46 16.77 7.92
N ALA A 36 26.41 15.46 7.64
CA ALA A 36 27.42 14.51 8.08
C ALA A 36 28.82 14.78 7.51
N THR A 37 28.91 15.46 6.36
CA THR A 37 30.19 15.85 5.74
C THR A 37 30.79 17.12 6.35
N TYR A 38 30.08 17.86 7.21
CA TYR A 38 30.64 19.01 7.91
C TYR A 38 31.35 18.55 9.20
N GLU A 39 32.66 18.78 9.24
CA GLU A 39 33.56 18.30 10.30
C GLU A 39 33.37 19.04 11.63
N ASP A 40 32.97 20.33 11.58
CA ASP A 40 32.55 21.12 12.73
C ASP A 40 31.18 21.77 12.45
N PRO A 41 30.06 21.15 12.84
CA PRO A 41 28.74 21.70 12.57
C PRO A 41 28.47 22.93 13.45
N PRO A 42 28.30 24.14 12.86
CA PRO A 42 27.91 25.30 13.65
C PRO A 42 26.53 25.09 14.28
N ILE A 43 26.31 25.75 15.44
CA ILE A 43 25.06 25.67 16.21
C ILE A 43 23.89 26.09 15.30
N GLY A 44 23.10 25.11 14.87
CA GLY A 44 22.09 25.25 13.81
C GLY A 44 21.95 23.99 12.95
N HIS A 45 23.04 23.26 12.71
CA HIS A 45 23.00 21.97 11.99
C HIS A 45 22.25 20.86 12.73
N THR A 46 22.22 20.91 14.07
CA THR A 46 21.44 20.01 14.92
C THR A 46 19.94 20.07 14.60
N PHE A 47 19.42 21.25 14.24
CA PHE A 47 18.04 21.41 13.81
C PHE A 47 17.78 20.68 12.48
N PHE A 48 18.71 20.78 11.52
CA PHE A 48 18.59 20.07 10.25
C PHE A 48 18.70 18.55 10.41
N ILE A 49 19.48 18.05 11.37
CA ILE A 49 19.52 16.62 11.72
C ILE A 49 18.15 16.16 12.25
N LEU A 50 17.55 16.93 13.17
CA LEU A 50 16.20 16.65 13.68
C LEU A 50 15.14 16.66 12.56
N VAL A 51 15.21 17.64 11.66
CA VAL A 51 14.30 17.73 10.51
C VAL A 51 14.51 16.56 9.55
N GLY A 52 15.75 16.20 9.22
CA GLY A 52 16.06 15.06 8.35
C GLY A 52 15.58 13.73 8.93
N LEU A 53 15.82 13.49 10.23
CA LEU A 53 15.33 12.31 10.94
C LEU A 53 13.81 12.24 11.00
N SER A 54 13.14 13.37 11.29
CA SER A 54 11.68 13.41 11.33
C SER A 54 11.06 13.14 9.95
N LEU A 55 11.66 13.65 8.86
CA LEU A 55 11.23 13.35 7.48
C LEU A 55 11.35 11.86 7.15
N ILE A 56 12.46 11.22 7.51
CA ILE A 56 12.68 9.78 7.30
C ILE A 56 11.70 8.96 8.15
N ALA A 57 11.47 9.36 9.41
CA ALA A 57 10.52 8.70 10.30
C ALA A 57 9.08 8.78 9.76
N ILE A 58 8.64 9.96 9.32
CA ILE A 58 7.30 10.16 8.75
C ILE A 58 7.15 9.36 7.45
N GLY A 59 8.15 9.40 6.56
CA GLY A 59 8.15 8.66 5.30
C GLY A 59 8.08 7.15 5.51
N SER A 60 8.87 6.60 6.44
CA SER A 60 8.87 5.17 6.75
C SER A 60 7.53 4.71 7.36
N VAL A 61 6.96 5.47 8.30
CA VAL A 61 5.64 5.20 8.87
C VAL A 61 4.55 5.27 7.80
N GLY A 62 4.61 6.26 6.90
CA GLY A 62 3.70 6.39 5.77
C GLY A 62 3.69 5.14 4.87
N ILE A 63 4.87 4.62 4.53
CA ILE A 63 5.01 3.39 3.73
C ILE A 63 4.37 2.20 4.47
N ILE A 64 4.64 2.04 5.77
CA ILE A 64 4.08 0.93 6.57
C ILE A 64 2.55 0.98 6.57
N ILE A 65 1.94 2.15 6.75
CA ILE A 65 0.48 2.33 6.74
C ILE A 65 -0.10 1.98 5.37
N ILE A 66 0.51 2.46 4.28
CA ILE A 66 0.01 2.20 2.92
C ILE A 66 0.13 0.70 2.58
N VAL A 67 1.25 0.07 2.94
CA VAL A 67 1.47 -1.38 2.73
C VAL A 67 0.45 -2.18 3.54
N LYS A 68 0.21 -1.83 4.80
CA LYS A 68 -0.79 -2.47 5.65
C LYS A 68 -2.19 -2.34 5.05
N HIS A 69 -2.55 -1.14 4.59
CA HIS A 69 -3.83 -0.90 3.94
C HIS A 69 -3.99 -1.74 2.65
N LEU A 70 -2.95 -1.78 1.82
CA LEU A 70 -2.96 -2.56 0.58
C LEU A 70 -3.08 -4.07 0.84
N TYR A 71 -2.42 -4.56 1.89
CA TYR A 71 -2.52 -5.95 2.33
C TYR A 71 -3.95 -6.27 2.78
N ASP A 72 -4.57 -5.40 3.57
CA ASP A 72 -5.92 -5.61 4.10
C ASP A 72 -6.98 -5.59 2.99
N VAL A 73 -6.83 -4.69 2.01
CA VAL A 73 -7.68 -4.65 0.80
C VAL A 73 -7.53 -5.94 -0.02
N LYS A 74 -6.29 -6.44 -0.23
CA LYS A 74 -6.05 -7.73 -0.90
C LYS A 74 -6.70 -8.89 -0.14
N ARG A 75 -6.60 -8.90 1.19
CA ARG A 75 -7.20 -9.94 2.05
C ARG A 75 -8.73 -9.94 1.94
N LYS A 76 -9.38 -8.77 1.96
CA LYS A 76 -10.82 -8.62 1.77
C LYS A 76 -11.28 -9.07 0.37
N LYS A 77 -10.49 -8.81 -0.68
CA LYS A 77 -10.77 -9.31 -2.04
C LYS A 77 -10.73 -10.83 -2.12
N LYS A 78 -9.68 -11.48 -1.60
CA LYS A 78 -9.56 -12.95 -1.59
C LYS A 78 -10.76 -13.61 -0.91
N ARG A 79 -11.23 -13.07 0.23
CA ARG A 79 -12.44 -13.58 0.91
C ARG A 79 -13.70 -13.46 0.04
N ARG A 80 -13.89 -12.34 -0.68
CA ARG A 80 -15.04 -12.15 -1.58
C ARG A 80 -14.98 -13.09 -2.78
N GLU A 81 -13.80 -13.32 -3.34
CA GLU A 81 -13.60 -14.27 -4.44
C GLU A 81 -13.86 -15.70 -4.00
N GLN A 82 -13.40 -16.11 -2.82
CA GLN A 82 -13.69 -17.44 -2.25
C GLN A 82 -15.19 -17.65 -2.04
N LYS A 83 -15.92 -16.65 -1.49
CA LYS A 83 -17.39 -16.73 -1.35
C LYS A 83 -18.10 -16.87 -2.70
N ARG A 84 -17.66 -16.13 -3.73
CA ARG A 84 -18.21 -16.23 -5.10
C ARG A 84 -17.95 -17.59 -5.74
N LYS A 85 -16.73 -18.12 -5.59
CA LYS A 85 -16.37 -19.45 -6.10
C LYS A 85 -17.17 -20.56 -5.40
N LYS A 86 -17.37 -20.49 -4.07
CA LYS A 86 -18.22 -21.43 -3.34
C LYS A 86 -19.66 -21.42 -3.87
N HIS A 87 -20.29 -20.26 -4.04
CA HIS A 87 -21.63 -20.19 -4.62
C HIS A 87 -21.69 -20.80 -6.03
N LYS A 88 -20.75 -20.44 -6.91
CA LYS A 88 -20.75 -20.96 -8.29
C LYS A 88 -20.57 -22.49 -8.33
N LEU A 89 -19.73 -23.05 -7.47
CA LEU A 89 -19.55 -24.50 -7.32
C LEU A 89 -20.83 -25.19 -6.83
N VAL A 90 -21.61 -24.56 -5.94
CA VAL A 90 -22.90 -25.10 -5.47
C VAL A 90 -23.92 -25.13 -6.61
N PHE A 91 -24.01 -24.09 -7.44
CA PHE A 91 -24.90 -24.08 -8.60
C PHE A 91 -24.55 -25.17 -9.62
N LEU A 92 -23.28 -25.26 -10.02
CA LEU A 92 -22.81 -26.28 -10.97
C LEU A 92 -23.06 -27.72 -10.47
N LYS A 93 -22.94 -27.94 -9.15
CA LYS A 93 -23.22 -29.25 -8.54
C LYS A 93 -24.72 -29.57 -8.53
N LYS A 94 -25.59 -28.56 -8.44
CA LYS A 94 -27.05 -28.75 -8.46
C LYS A 94 -27.54 -29.10 -9.86
N ASP A 95 -27.09 -28.36 -10.88
CA ASP A 95 -27.44 -28.59 -12.29
C ASP A 95 -27.00 -29.99 -12.76
N SER A 96 -25.84 -30.47 -12.29
CA SER A 96 -25.35 -31.81 -12.63
C SER A 96 -26.12 -32.94 -11.94
N ILE A 97 -26.72 -32.69 -10.76
CA ILE A 97 -27.58 -33.67 -10.08
C ILE A 97 -28.97 -33.72 -10.74
N GLU A 98 -29.53 -32.58 -11.15
CA GLU A 98 -30.82 -32.51 -11.85
C GLU A 98 -30.74 -33.23 -13.21
N LYS A 99 -29.69 -32.99 -14.00
CA LYS A 99 -29.49 -33.72 -15.27
C LYS A 99 -29.40 -35.24 -15.12
N LYS A 100 -28.88 -35.72 -13.98
CA LYS A 100 -28.73 -37.17 -13.71
C LYS A 100 -30.01 -37.85 -13.21
N LYS A 101 -31.07 -37.08 -12.95
CA LYS A 101 -32.40 -37.59 -12.56
C LYS A 101 -33.37 -37.64 -13.74
N GLU A 102 -33.06 -36.96 -14.84
CA GLU A 102 -33.86 -36.94 -16.06
C GLU A 102 -33.45 -38.03 -17.07
N GLU A 103 -32.27 -38.64 -16.88
CA GLU A 103 -31.81 -39.89 -17.55
C GLU A 103 -32.24 -41.13 -16.77
#